data_AF-A0ABD5JSX8-F1
#
_entry.id   AF-A0ABD5JSX8-F1
#
_cell.length_a   1.000
_cell.length_b   1.000
_cell.length_c   1.000
_cell.angle_alpha   90.00
_cell.angle_beta   90.00
_cell.angle_gamma   90.00
#
_symmetry.space_group_name_H-M   'P 1'
#
loop_
_entity.id
_entity.type
_entity.pdbx_description
1 polymer ?
#
loop_
_entity_poly.entity_id
_entity_poly.type
_entity_poly.pdbx_seq_one_letter_code
_entity_poly.pdbx_strand_id
1 'polypeptide(L)'
;MERPTSLFQELNIPQATFNDFGSTSFHGSKSGSLLAFTSYMEKEHRGKLLPMGRLLEIGKPPFTGESGNSLLRSAIGHNNISVTTKNYINTALSYTAHNDGNASVWSIKSAIVQKTEMEKKIGNFISSGSGDSSGFFAEASKLLTRKRDLLDMQISAWDTLSEEHRDMVEKSFPVLYGLRGVNTTNIGSKGLPGEAYVRGSVKSENIAAIYVKADEIENVKRLLSTSTEFAHIAVSPIEPLYKL
;
A
#
# COMPACT_ATOMS: atom_id res chain seq x y z
N MET A 1 -0.39 1.48 29.01
CA MET A 1 0.47 0.89 27.97
C MET A 1 0.94 2.04 27.10
N GLU A 2 2.09 2.60 27.45
CA GLU A 2 2.74 3.64 26.65
C GLU A 2 3.22 2.99 25.35
N ARG A 3 2.82 3.55 24.19
CA ARG A 3 3.43 3.15 22.91
C ARG A 3 4.89 3.56 22.98
N PRO A 4 5.84 2.74 22.51
CA PRO A 4 7.24 3.14 22.47
C PRO A 4 7.36 4.38 21.56
N THR A 5 7.64 5.53 22.18
CA THR A 5 7.84 6.83 21.55
C THR A 5 9.20 6.96 20.87
N SER A 6 9.99 5.88 20.76
CA SER A 6 11.40 5.95 20.39
C SER A 6 11.78 5.40 19.00
N LEU A 7 10.85 5.29 18.05
CA LEU A 7 11.15 4.73 16.71
C LEU A 7 11.06 5.73 15.56
N PHE A 8 10.78 7.01 15.84
CA PHE A 8 10.90 8.07 14.86
C PHE A 8 12.06 8.96 15.26
N GLN A 9 13.29 8.51 15.03
CA GLN A 9 14.36 9.49 14.82
C GLN A 9 13.91 10.30 13.61
N GLU A 10 13.57 11.57 13.82
CA GLU A 10 13.44 12.55 12.76
C GLU A 10 14.75 12.51 11.98
N LEU A 11 14.78 11.77 10.88
CA LEU A 11 15.84 11.90 9.90
C LEU A 11 15.74 13.35 9.43
N ASN A 12 16.62 14.20 9.93
CA ASN A 12 16.85 15.53 9.37
C ASN A 12 17.42 15.30 7.96
N ILE A 13 16.55 14.96 7.00
CA ILE A 13 16.88 14.99 5.60
C ILE A 13 17.11 16.46 5.32
N PRO A 14 18.33 16.87 4.94
CA PRO A 14 18.53 18.21 4.43
C PRO A 14 17.53 18.38 3.27
N GLN A 15 16.60 19.32 3.37
CA GLN A 15 15.70 19.68 2.26
C GLN A 15 16.46 20.07 0.97
N ALA A 16 17.79 20.20 1.05
CA ALA A 16 18.67 20.31 -0.09
C ALA A 16 18.55 19.08 -1.01
N THR A 17 17.85 19.29 -2.13
CA THR A 17 17.80 18.49 -3.36
C THR A 17 16.89 17.26 -3.39
N PHE A 18 15.74 17.30 -2.72
CA PHE A 18 14.63 16.47 -3.19
C PHE A 18 14.04 17.09 -4.47
N ASN A 19 14.21 16.42 -5.61
CA ASN A 19 13.54 16.82 -6.84
C ASN A 19 12.06 16.43 -6.73
N ASP A 20 11.23 17.35 -6.24
CA ASP A 20 9.84 17.06 -5.92
C ASP A 20 8.92 17.04 -7.14
N PHE A 21 9.37 17.47 -8.31
CA PHE A 21 8.57 17.57 -9.55
C PHE A 21 7.23 18.31 -9.33
N GLY A 22 7.16 19.23 -8.37
CA GLY A 22 5.94 19.94 -7.98
C GLY A 22 4.97 19.12 -7.11
N SER A 23 5.43 18.02 -6.51
CA SER A 23 4.66 17.18 -5.59
C SER A 23 4.42 17.90 -4.28
N THR A 24 3.17 17.84 -3.83
CA THR A 24 2.69 18.48 -2.58
C THR A 24 2.30 17.44 -1.52
N SER A 25 2.08 16.19 -1.92
CA SER A 25 1.74 15.07 -1.06
C SER A 25 2.43 13.80 -1.52
N PHE A 26 2.65 12.86 -0.61
CA PHE A 26 3.44 11.65 -0.87
C PHE A 26 2.73 10.41 -0.36
N HIS A 27 2.63 9.37 -1.18
CA HIS A 27 2.08 8.07 -0.80
C HIS A 27 3.18 7.02 -0.80
N GLY A 28 3.40 6.34 0.33
CA GLY A 28 4.34 5.23 0.43
C GLY A 28 3.68 3.89 0.13
N SER A 29 4.31 3.06 -0.69
CA SER A 29 3.92 1.69 -0.96
C SER A 29 5.12 0.76 -1.22
N LYS A 30 4.84 -0.48 -1.63
CA LYS A 30 5.84 -1.45 -2.11
C LYS A 30 5.73 -1.63 -3.63
N SER A 31 6.74 -2.23 -4.24
CA SER A 31 6.81 -2.50 -5.69
C SER A 31 5.59 -3.21 -6.26
N GLY A 32 4.89 -4.05 -5.50
CA GLY A 32 3.62 -4.66 -5.94
C GLY A 32 2.53 -3.65 -6.32
N SER A 33 2.58 -2.40 -5.81
CA SER A 33 1.67 -1.33 -6.24
C SER A 33 1.88 -0.86 -7.68
N LEU A 34 3.07 -1.11 -8.25
CA LEU A 34 3.40 -0.75 -9.63
C LEU A 34 2.61 -1.58 -10.66
N LEU A 35 1.98 -2.68 -10.23
CA LEU A 35 0.98 -3.40 -11.05
C LEU A 35 -0.17 -2.49 -11.51
N ALA A 36 -0.40 -1.36 -10.82
CA ALA A 36 -1.34 -0.34 -11.25
C ALA A 36 -1.08 0.14 -12.69
N PHE A 37 0.17 0.11 -13.16
CA PHE A 37 0.58 0.61 -14.47
C PHE A 37 0.64 -0.47 -15.56
N THR A 38 0.21 -1.70 -15.26
CA THR A 38 0.36 -2.84 -16.18
C THR A 38 -0.98 -3.37 -16.70
N SER A 39 -0.91 -4.42 -17.52
CA SER A 39 -2.08 -5.17 -17.99
C SER A 39 -2.84 -5.90 -16.88
N TYR A 40 -2.26 -6.01 -15.68
CA TYR A 40 -2.97 -6.54 -14.51
C TYR A 40 -4.24 -5.73 -14.20
N MET A 41 -4.17 -4.40 -14.37
CA MET A 41 -5.33 -3.51 -14.23
C MET A 41 -6.10 -3.38 -15.54
N GLU A 42 -7.43 -3.37 -15.40
CA GLU A 42 -8.34 -3.02 -16.48
C GLU A 42 -8.06 -1.59 -16.97
N LYS A 43 -8.35 -1.34 -18.26
CA LYS A 43 -7.97 -0.10 -18.93
C LYS A 43 -8.47 1.15 -18.19
N GLU A 44 -9.68 1.11 -17.62
CA GLU A 44 -10.25 2.24 -16.89
C GLU A 44 -9.58 2.53 -15.54
N HIS A 45 -8.83 1.58 -14.98
CA HIS A 45 -8.15 1.71 -13.69
C HIS A 45 -6.63 1.78 -13.80
N ARG A 46 -6.08 1.49 -14.99
CA ARG A 46 -4.64 1.52 -15.23
C ARG A 46 -4.05 2.92 -14.96
N GLY A 47 -2.91 2.94 -14.30
CA GLY A 47 -2.20 4.15 -13.86
C GLY A 47 -2.81 4.88 -12.68
N LYS A 48 -3.93 4.39 -12.12
CA LYS A 48 -4.57 5.00 -10.95
C LYS A 48 -4.10 4.32 -9.66
N LEU A 49 -3.78 5.11 -8.65
CA LEU A 49 -3.69 4.58 -7.28
C LEU A 49 -5.12 4.48 -6.75
N LEU A 50 -5.50 3.30 -6.28
CA LEU A 50 -6.83 3.01 -5.76
C LEU A 50 -6.74 2.68 -4.26
N PRO A 51 -7.72 3.12 -3.44
CA PRO A 51 -7.87 2.62 -2.08
C PRO A 51 -8.01 1.10 -2.08
N MET A 52 -7.53 0.44 -1.01
CA MET A 52 -7.61 -1.02 -0.89
C MET A 52 -9.05 -1.53 -0.99
N GLY A 53 -10.03 -0.83 -0.41
CA GLY A 53 -11.44 -1.24 -0.54
C GLY A 53 -11.91 -1.28 -1.99
N ARG A 54 -11.53 -0.29 -2.80
CA ARG A 54 -11.85 -0.23 -4.23
C ARG A 54 -11.15 -1.32 -5.04
N LEU A 55 -9.88 -1.59 -4.74
CA LEU A 55 -9.12 -2.69 -5.34
C LEU A 55 -9.83 -4.04 -5.13
N LEU A 56 -10.35 -4.27 -3.93
CA LEU A 56 -11.11 -5.48 -3.61
C LEU A 56 -12.47 -5.55 -4.32
N GLU A 57 -13.17 -4.42 -4.44
CA GLU A 57 -14.45 -4.35 -5.16
C GLU A 57 -14.32 -4.72 -6.64
N ILE A 58 -13.16 -4.47 -7.27
CA ILE A 58 -12.87 -4.80 -8.67
C ILE A 58 -12.08 -6.12 -8.84
N GLY A 59 -11.90 -6.90 -7.78
CA GLY A 59 -11.19 -8.18 -7.84
C GLY A 59 -9.69 -8.08 -8.13
N LYS A 60 -9.05 -6.96 -7.78
CA LYS A 60 -7.61 -6.71 -7.98
C LYS A 60 -6.91 -6.52 -6.62
N PRO A 61 -6.75 -7.58 -5.81
CA PRO A 61 -6.21 -7.44 -4.47
C PRO A 61 -4.80 -6.82 -4.48
N PRO A 62 -4.49 -5.90 -3.54
CA PRO A 62 -3.12 -5.42 -3.40
C PRO A 62 -2.23 -6.56 -2.91
N PHE A 63 -1.00 -6.65 -3.42
CA PHE A 63 0.02 -7.56 -2.91
C PHE A 63 0.85 -6.86 -1.82
N THR A 64 0.18 -6.49 -0.74
CA THR A 64 0.80 -5.89 0.44
C THR A 64 0.64 -6.81 1.64
N GLY A 65 1.56 -6.74 2.59
CA GLY A 65 1.45 -7.43 3.88
C GLY A 65 0.58 -6.69 4.90
N GLU A 66 -0.20 -5.69 4.48
CA GLU A 66 -1.06 -4.92 5.38
C GLU A 66 -2.12 -5.80 6.05
N SER A 67 -2.25 -5.65 7.37
CA SER A 67 -2.95 -6.57 8.26
C SER A 67 -4.48 -6.43 8.26
N GLY A 68 -5.08 -5.94 7.18
CA GLY A 68 -6.53 -5.93 6.98
C GLY A 68 -7.27 -4.72 7.54
N ASN A 69 -6.58 -3.65 7.93
CA ASN A 69 -7.21 -2.44 8.46
C ASN A 69 -8.17 -1.77 7.48
N SER A 70 -8.08 -2.07 6.18
CA SER A 70 -8.97 -1.53 5.13
C SER A 70 -10.05 -2.51 4.65
N LEU A 71 -10.14 -3.69 5.26
CA LEU A 71 -11.08 -4.75 4.85
C LEU A 71 -12.53 -4.47 5.25
N LEU A 72 -12.73 -3.66 6.29
CA LEU A 72 -14.05 -3.23 6.72
C LEU A 72 -14.48 -2.00 5.92
N ARG A 73 -15.75 -1.93 5.48
CA ARG A 73 -16.28 -0.77 4.72
C ARG A 73 -16.16 0.55 5.50
N SER A 74 -16.20 0.49 6.82
CA SER A 74 -16.06 1.64 7.72
C SER A 74 -14.61 2.09 7.91
N ALA A 75 -13.63 1.31 7.44
CA ALA A 75 -12.23 1.66 7.56
C ALA A 75 -11.87 2.84 6.65
N ILE A 76 -10.97 3.69 7.14
CA ILE A 76 -10.51 4.87 6.39
C ILE A 76 -9.88 4.44 5.05
N GLY A 77 -9.01 3.43 5.06
CA GLY A 77 -8.34 2.93 3.85
C GLY A 77 -9.26 2.20 2.86
N HIS A 78 -10.54 2.01 3.19
CA HIS A 78 -11.50 1.43 2.26
C HIS A 78 -11.80 2.39 1.09
N ASN A 79 -11.89 3.68 1.39
CA ASN A 79 -12.27 4.73 0.43
C ASN A 79 -11.21 5.82 0.28
N ASN A 80 -10.09 5.71 0.96
CA ASN A 80 -9.07 6.76 0.99
C ASN A 80 -7.67 6.19 0.83
N ILE A 81 -6.78 6.98 0.23
CA ILE A 81 -5.34 6.71 0.14
C ILE A 81 -4.65 7.59 1.19
N SER A 82 -3.86 6.97 2.07
CA SER A 82 -3.07 7.70 3.06
C SER A 82 -1.89 8.37 2.37
N VAL A 83 -1.69 9.65 2.65
CA VAL A 83 -0.61 10.47 2.11
C VAL A 83 0.03 11.29 3.22
N THR A 84 1.26 11.74 3.02
CA THR A 84 1.89 12.71 3.90
C THR A 84 2.18 14.01 3.15
N THR A 85 2.20 15.13 3.86
CA THR A 85 2.65 16.40 3.27
C THR A 85 4.17 16.39 3.09
N LYS A 86 4.70 17.31 2.28
CA LYS A 86 6.14 17.45 2.00
C LYS A 86 7.03 17.51 3.26
N ASN A 87 6.54 18.14 4.32
CA ASN A 87 7.29 18.27 5.58
C ASN A 87 7.40 16.94 6.35
N TYR A 88 6.63 15.91 5.96
CA TYR A 88 6.57 14.60 6.59
C TYR A 88 6.77 13.48 5.57
N ILE A 89 7.56 13.73 4.52
CA ILE A 89 7.90 12.71 3.51
C ILE A 89 8.55 11.47 4.15
N ASN A 90 9.32 11.66 5.22
CA ASN A 90 9.97 10.58 5.99
C ASN A 90 8.96 9.60 6.55
N THR A 91 7.79 10.08 6.98
CA THR A 91 6.74 9.22 7.51
C THR A 91 6.24 8.27 6.42
N ALA A 92 6.05 8.74 5.19
CA ALA A 92 5.70 7.89 4.05
C ALA A 92 6.84 6.93 3.70
N LEU A 93 8.10 7.38 3.73
CA LEU A 93 9.27 6.54 3.47
C LEU A 93 9.44 5.44 4.52
N SER A 94 9.37 5.77 5.80
CA SER A 94 9.46 4.80 6.88
C SER A 94 8.35 3.75 6.78
N TYR A 95 7.15 4.13 6.36
CA TYR A 95 6.08 3.18 6.06
C TYR A 95 6.48 2.16 4.97
N THR A 96 7.17 2.62 3.92
CA THR A 96 7.66 1.73 2.85
C THR A 96 8.88 0.90 3.22
N ALA A 97 9.69 1.35 4.17
CA ALA A 97 10.98 0.73 4.50
C ALA A 97 10.86 -0.34 5.62
N HIS A 98 9.93 -0.19 6.56
CA HIS A 98 9.82 -1.12 7.68
C HIS A 98 9.13 -2.43 7.28
N ASN A 99 9.83 -3.54 7.47
CA ASN A 99 9.26 -4.88 7.40
C ASN A 99 8.57 -5.29 8.71
N ASP A 100 8.67 -4.46 9.75
CA ASP A 100 8.16 -4.71 11.08
C ASP A 100 6.68 -4.32 11.18
N GLY A 101 5.82 -5.24 10.74
CA GLY A 101 4.43 -5.36 11.21
C GLY A 101 3.34 -4.63 10.42
N ASN A 102 3.60 -3.49 9.78
CA ASN A 102 2.54 -2.71 9.10
C ASN A 102 2.50 -2.87 7.57
N ALA A 103 3.65 -3.06 6.92
CA ALA A 103 3.77 -3.31 5.48
C ALA A 103 4.73 -4.48 5.22
N SER A 104 4.44 -5.63 5.82
CA SER A 104 5.28 -6.82 5.66
C SER A 104 5.42 -7.21 4.19
N VAL A 105 6.56 -7.80 3.84
CA VAL A 105 6.80 -8.32 2.49
C VAL A 105 5.79 -9.43 2.24
N TRP A 106 4.93 -9.23 1.24
CA TRP A 106 4.03 -10.29 0.80
C TRP A 106 4.83 -11.35 0.04
N SER A 107 4.55 -12.62 0.31
CA SER A 107 5.02 -13.74 -0.52
C SER A 107 3.95 -14.80 -0.61
N ILE A 108 3.91 -15.54 -1.73
CA ILE A 108 2.94 -16.62 -1.94
C ILE A 108 3.00 -17.66 -0.82
N LYS A 109 4.21 -18.04 -0.39
CA LYS A 109 4.42 -18.97 0.72
C LYS A 109 3.81 -18.44 2.02
N SER A 110 4.07 -17.17 2.36
CA SER A 110 3.49 -16.56 3.57
C SER A 110 1.97 -16.43 3.50
N ALA A 111 1.41 -16.17 2.32
CA ALA A 111 -0.04 -16.03 2.12
C ALA A 111 -0.76 -17.36 2.33
N ILE A 112 -0.21 -18.47 1.80
CA ILE A 112 -0.77 -19.81 1.98
C ILE A 112 -0.75 -20.23 3.45
N VAL A 113 0.36 -19.98 4.16
CA VAL A 113 0.48 -20.28 5.60
C VAL A 113 -0.54 -19.45 6.39
N GLN A 114 -0.59 -18.14 6.17
CA GLN A 114 -1.55 -17.26 6.84
C GLN A 114 -3.00 -17.65 6.55
N LYS A 115 -3.34 -18.07 5.32
CA LYS A 115 -4.69 -18.52 4.96
C LYS A 115 -5.08 -19.73 5.79
N THR A 116 -4.19 -20.72 5.84
CA THR A 116 -4.38 -21.95 6.64
C THR A 116 -4.56 -21.63 8.13
N GLU A 117 -3.78 -20.69 8.67
CA GLU A 117 -3.92 -20.23 10.05
C GLU A 117 -5.25 -19.50 10.29
N MET A 118 -5.70 -18.67 9.37
CA MET A 118 -7.00 -17.99 9.46
C MET A 118 -8.14 -19.00 9.44
N GLU A 119 -8.09 -20.01 8.57
CA GLU A 119 -9.10 -21.07 8.49
C GLU A 119 -9.18 -21.87 9.79
N LYS A 120 -8.03 -22.21 10.40
CA LYS A 120 -7.98 -22.84 11.73
C LYS A 120 -8.60 -21.95 12.81
N LYS A 121 -8.27 -20.66 12.82
CA LYS A 121 -8.84 -19.70 13.78
C LYS A 121 -10.35 -19.61 13.64
N ILE A 122 -10.86 -19.51 12.41
CA ILE A 122 -12.30 -19.48 12.11
C ILE A 122 -12.97 -20.78 12.59
N GLY A 123 -12.39 -21.94 12.32
CA GLY A 123 -12.90 -23.23 12.80
C GLY A 123 -12.98 -23.31 14.33
N ASN A 124 -11.94 -22.84 15.03
CA ASN A 124 -11.94 -22.77 16.49
C ASN A 124 -13.00 -21.81 17.04
N PHE A 125 -13.25 -20.68 16.38
CA PHE A 125 -14.33 -19.75 16.75
C PHE A 125 -15.72 -20.40 16.63
N ILE A 126 -15.95 -21.21 15.60
CA ILE A 126 -17.22 -21.93 15.39
C ILE A 126 -17.38 -23.05 16.43
N SER A 127 -16.34 -23.86 16.63
CA SER A 127 -16.37 -25.03 17.53
C SER A 127 -16.43 -24.67 19.02
N SER A 128 -15.94 -23.50 19.42
CA SER A 128 -15.98 -23.03 20.81
C SER A 128 -17.38 -22.59 21.27
N GLY A 129 -18.40 -22.67 20.41
CA GLY A 129 -19.80 -22.50 20.83
C GLY A 129 -20.04 -21.16 21.51
N SER A 130 -19.43 -20.07 21.01
CA SER A 130 -19.68 -18.70 21.49
C SER A 130 -21.08 -18.24 21.10
N GLY A 131 -22.09 -18.88 21.68
CA GLY A 131 -23.51 -18.53 21.61
C GLY A 131 -23.85 -17.23 22.34
N ASP A 132 -22.85 -16.55 22.91
CA ASP A 132 -23.01 -15.21 23.46
C ASP A 132 -22.62 -14.19 22.38
N SER A 133 -23.66 -13.76 21.66
CA SER A 133 -23.65 -12.83 20.54
C SER A 133 -23.30 -11.39 20.97
N SER A 134 -22.27 -11.21 21.78
CA SER A 134 -21.72 -9.88 22.01
C SER A 134 -21.11 -9.38 20.69
N GLY A 135 -21.39 -8.13 20.32
CA GLY A 135 -21.00 -7.55 19.04
C GLY A 135 -19.49 -7.62 18.73
N PHE A 136 -18.66 -7.82 19.76
CA PHE A 136 -17.22 -8.03 19.61
C PHE A 136 -16.88 -9.36 18.90
N PHE A 137 -17.53 -10.48 19.24
CA PHE A 137 -17.25 -11.78 18.62
C PHE A 137 -17.66 -11.81 17.15
N ALA A 138 -18.80 -11.19 16.82
CA ALA A 138 -19.28 -11.08 15.45
C ALA A 138 -18.32 -10.27 14.56
N GLU A 139 -17.79 -9.14 15.05
CA GLU A 139 -16.85 -8.31 14.30
C GLU A 139 -15.45 -8.97 14.18
N ALA A 140 -14.99 -9.67 15.23
CA ALA A 140 -13.73 -10.43 15.16
C ALA A 140 -13.81 -11.55 14.11
N SER A 141 -14.89 -12.33 14.12
CA SER A 141 -15.10 -13.41 13.13
C SER A 141 -15.19 -12.85 11.70
N LYS A 142 -15.96 -11.78 11.51
CA LYS A 142 -16.08 -11.08 10.21
C LYS A 142 -14.74 -10.57 9.69
N LEU A 143 -13.89 -10.00 10.55
CA LEU A 143 -12.55 -9.57 10.16
C LEU A 143 -11.67 -10.76 9.75
N LEU A 144 -11.72 -11.87 10.49
CA LEU A 144 -10.98 -13.09 10.14
C LEU A 144 -11.44 -13.67 8.79
N THR A 145 -12.75 -13.75 8.54
CA THR A 145 -13.29 -14.19 7.25
C THR A 145 -12.80 -13.27 6.12
N ARG A 146 -12.87 -11.95 6.30
CA ARG A 146 -12.38 -11.00 5.29
C ARG A 146 -10.88 -11.10 5.04
N LYS A 147 -10.08 -11.40 6.06
CA LYS A 147 -8.64 -11.65 5.91
C LYS A 147 -8.38 -12.92 5.10
N ARG A 148 -9.11 -13.99 5.38
CA ARG A 148 -9.06 -15.22 4.57
C ARG A 148 -9.43 -14.92 3.11
N ASP A 149 -10.50 -14.16 2.87
CA ASP A 149 -10.95 -13.80 1.51
C ASP A 149 -9.89 -13.01 0.75
N LEU A 150 -9.26 -12.04 1.41
CA LEU A 150 -8.13 -11.31 0.84
C LEU A 150 -7.01 -12.26 0.41
N LEU A 151 -6.60 -13.17 1.29
CA LEU A 151 -5.52 -14.12 1.01
C LEU A 151 -5.90 -15.05 -0.16
N ASP A 152 -7.15 -15.50 -0.21
CA ASP A 152 -7.64 -16.35 -1.30
C ASP A 152 -7.65 -15.61 -2.65
N MET A 153 -8.08 -14.35 -2.66
CA MET A 153 -8.00 -13.48 -3.84
C MET A 153 -6.54 -13.25 -4.26
N GLN A 154 -5.65 -12.97 -3.32
CA GLN A 154 -4.21 -12.75 -3.59
C GLN A 154 -3.57 -14.00 -4.21
N ILE A 155 -3.82 -15.18 -3.64
CA ILE A 155 -3.31 -16.46 -4.15
C ILE A 155 -3.86 -16.71 -5.56
N SER A 156 -5.16 -16.52 -5.78
CA SER A 156 -5.78 -16.71 -7.10
C SER A 156 -5.23 -15.71 -8.13
N ALA A 157 -5.05 -14.44 -7.73
CA ALA A 157 -4.50 -13.41 -8.60
C ALA A 157 -3.02 -13.68 -8.93
N TRP A 158 -2.23 -14.16 -7.97
CA TRP A 158 -0.83 -14.54 -8.15
C TRP A 158 -0.64 -15.54 -9.28
N ASP A 159 -1.50 -16.55 -9.36
CA ASP A 159 -1.45 -17.59 -10.38
C ASP A 159 -1.71 -17.04 -11.79
N THR A 160 -2.36 -15.88 -11.91
CA THR A 160 -2.62 -15.19 -13.18
C THR A 160 -1.56 -14.16 -13.58
N LEU A 161 -0.65 -13.79 -12.65
CA LEU A 161 0.42 -12.85 -12.95
C LEU A 161 1.47 -13.47 -13.88
N SER A 162 2.01 -12.66 -14.79
CA SER A 162 3.22 -13.01 -15.55
C SER A 162 4.43 -13.12 -14.62
N GLU A 163 5.49 -13.78 -15.08
CA GLU A 163 6.75 -13.91 -14.33
C GLU A 163 7.33 -12.55 -13.94
N GLU A 164 7.33 -11.57 -14.85
CA GLU A 164 7.77 -10.20 -14.57
C GLU A 164 6.95 -9.52 -13.47
N HIS A 165 5.63 -9.70 -13.47
CA HIS A 165 4.75 -9.15 -12.42
C HIS A 165 4.96 -9.85 -11.08
N ARG A 166 5.22 -11.16 -11.08
CA ARG A 166 5.52 -11.93 -9.86
C ARG A 166 6.85 -11.47 -9.24
N ASP A 167 7.89 -11.34 -10.04
CA ASP A 167 9.20 -10.84 -9.61
C ASP A 167 9.09 -9.44 -8.98
N MET A 168 8.31 -8.56 -9.60
CA MET A 168 8.04 -7.22 -9.07
C MET A 168 7.38 -7.25 -7.69
N VAL A 169 6.40 -8.13 -7.48
CA VAL A 169 5.75 -8.29 -6.18
C VAL A 169 6.69 -8.88 -5.13
N GLU A 170 7.45 -9.92 -5.48
CA GLU A 170 8.34 -10.63 -4.55
C GLU A 170 9.57 -9.83 -4.12
N LYS A 171 10.17 -9.04 -5.03
CA LYS A 171 11.28 -8.13 -4.69
C LYS A 171 10.90 -7.12 -3.61
N SER A 172 9.63 -6.71 -3.57
CA SER A 172 9.03 -5.88 -2.53
C SER A 172 9.88 -4.65 -2.12
N PHE A 173 10.45 -3.94 -3.09
CA PHE A 173 11.24 -2.74 -2.82
C PHE A 173 10.35 -1.53 -2.48
N PRO A 174 10.87 -0.52 -1.74
CA PRO A 174 10.15 0.71 -1.42
C PRO A 174 9.77 1.52 -2.67
N VAL A 175 8.52 2.00 -2.71
CA VAL A 175 8.02 2.90 -3.76
C VAL A 175 7.34 4.09 -3.11
N LEU A 176 7.76 5.32 -3.47
CA LEU A 176 7.10 6.54 -3.04
C LEU A 176 6.48 7.25 -4.25
N TYR A 177 5.20 7.58 -4.17
CA TYR A 177 4.50 8.35 -5.19
C TYR A 177 4.46 9.82 -4.79
N GLY A 178 5.01 10.70 -5.64
CA GLY A 178 4.88 12.15 -5.53
C GLY A 178 3.62 12.64 -6.23
N LEU A 179 2.71 13.27 -5.48
CA LEU A 179 1.37 13.64 -5.93
C LEU A 179 1.21 15.17 -6.05
N ARG A 180 0.56 15.62 -7.11
CA ARG A 180 0.25 17.05 -7.37
C ARG A 180 -1.23 17.27 -7.63
N GLY A 181 -1.74 18.41 -7.16
CA GLY A 181 -3.13 18.82 -7.40
C GLY A 181 -4.18 17.88 -6.81
N VAL A 182 -3.82 17.13 -5.75
CA VAL A 182 -4.75 16.25 -5.05
C VAL A 182 -5.36 16.99 -3.86
N ASN A 183 -6.68 16.81 -3.65
CA ASN A 183 -7.36 17.36 -2.48
C ASN A 183 -7.14 16.42 -1.30
N THR A 184 -6.44 16.91 -0.28
CA THR A 184 -6.17 16.17 0.94
C THR A 184 -7.10 16.62 2.07
N THR A 185 -7.55 15.67 2.87
CA THR A 185 -8.26 15.94 4.12
C THR A 185 -7.38 15.50 5.28
N ASN A 186 -7.02 16.44 6.16
CA ASN A 186 -6.29 16.11 7.38
C ASN A 186 -7.20 15.31 8.31
N ILE A 187 -6.67 14.23 8.86
CA ILE A 187 -7.27 13.60 10.03
C ILE A 187 -6.59 14.28 11.21
N GLY A 188 -7.37 14.73 12.20
CA GLY A 188 -6.83 15.42 13.38
C GLY A 188 -5.80 14.59 14.16
N SER A 189 -5.49 15.01 15.38
CA SER A 189 -4.39 14.56 16.26
C SER A 189 -4.22 13.05 16.56
N LYS A 190 -4.93 12.13 15.90
CA LYS A 190 -4.84 10.67 16.07
C LYS A 190 -4.07 9.94 14.96
N GLY A 191 -3.67 10.63 13.88
CA GLY A 191 -2.87 10.06 12.77
C GLY A 191 -1.36 10.22 12.97
N LEU A 192 -0.57 9.69 12.02
CA LEU A 192 0.87 9.99 11.96
C LEU A 192 1.07 11.51 11.74
N PRO A 193 2.15 12.13 12.25
CA PRO A 193 2.43 13.53 11.98
C PRO A 193 2.44 13.81 10.46
N GLY A 194 1.64 14.80 10.05
CA GLY A 194 1.49 15.19 8.65
C GLY A 194 0.69 14.23 7.76
N GLU A 195 0.03 13.23 8.34
CA GLU A 195 -0.86 12.32 7.63
C GLU A 195 -2.14 13.01 7.20
N ALA A 196 -2.45 12.86 5.92
CA ALA A 196 -3.68 13.30 5.31
C ALA A 196 -4.20 12.20 4.37
N TYR A 197 -5.39 12.40 3.83
CA TYR A 197 -6.03 11.40 2.99
C TYR A 197 -6.55 12.00 1.71
N VAL A 198 -6.33 11.29 0.61
CA VAL A 198 -7.00 11.55 -0.66
C VAL A 198 -8.22 10.64 -0.74
N ARG A 199 -9.41 11.22 -0.89
CA ARG A 199 -10.65 10.46 -1.03
C ARG A 199 -10.75 9.91 -2.45
N GLY A 200 -11.05 8.62 -2.55
CA GLY A 200 -11.16 7.93 -3.84
C GLY A 200 -9.79 7.65 -4.46
N SER A 201 -9.75 7.63 -5.79
CA SER A 201 -8.54 7.31 -6.55
C SER A 201 -7.68 8.54 -6.82
N VAL A 202 -6.37 8.33 -6.90
CA VAL A 202 -5.43 9.28 -7.49
C VAL A 202 -5.22 8.89 -8.94
N LYS A 203 -5.53 9.81 -9.86
CA LYS A 203 -5.37 9.56 -11.29
C LYS A 203 -3.91 9.72 -11.72
N SER A 204 -3.53 9.11 -12.84
CA SER A 204 -2.16 9.18 -13.36
C SER A 204 -1.70 10.61 -13.61
N GLU A 205 -2.58 11.52 -14.06
CA GLU A 205 -2.22 12.95 -14.28
C GLU A 205 -1.78 13.68 -12.99
N ASN A 206 -2.21 13.17 -11.83
CA ASN A 206 -1.86 13.68 -10.51
C ASN A 206 -0.60 13.04 -9.93
N ILE A 207 -0.05 12.01 -10.56
CA ILE A 207 1.24 11.40 -10.19
C ILE A 207 2.33 12.17 -10.93
N ALA A 208 3.09 12.97 -10.21
CA ALA A 208 4.19 13.74 -10.79
C ALA A 208 5.46 12.89 -10.92
N ALA A 209 5.71 12.04 -9.91
CA ALA A 209 6.90 11.22 -9.86
C ALA A 209 6.68 9.91 -9.08
N ILE A 210 7.50 8.91 -9.43
CA ILE A 210 7.68 7.67 -8.68
C ILE A 210 9.15 7.61 -8.25
N TYR A 211 9.37 7.53 -6.93
CA TYR A 211 10.70 7.41 -6.35
C TYR A 211 10.94 5.97 -5.88
N VAL A 212 12.06 5.41 -6.29
CA VAL A 212 12.47 4.02 -6.03
C VAL A 212 13.96 3.94 -5.73
N LYS A 213 14.47 2.76 -5.34
CA LYS A 213 15.92 2.56 -5.21
C LYS A 213 16.63 2.84 -6.54
N ALA A 214 17.88 3.30 -6.47
CA ALA A 214 18.62 3.72 -7.67
C ALA A 214 18.77 2.61 -8.72
N ASP A 215 18.94 1.37 -8.27
CA ASP A 215 19.03 0.16 -9.09
C ASP A 215 17.70 -0.26 -9.75
N GLU A 216 16.56 0.27 -9.29
CA GLU A 216 15.23 -0.03 -9.83
C GLU A 216 14.71 1.03 -10.82
N ILE A 217 15.42 2.15 -11.00
CA ILE A 217 14.97 3.27 -11.86
C ILE A 217 14.67 2.80 -13.29
N GLU A 218 15.61 2.09 -13.92
CA GLU A 218 15.45 1.68 -15.32
C GLU A 218 14.35 0.62 -15.49
N ASN A 219 14.14 -0.23 -14.49
CA ASN A 219 13.03 -1.18 -14.48
C ASN A 219 11.68 -0.45 -14.45
N VAL A 220 11.53 0.56 -13.58
CA VAL A 220 10.30 1.34 -13.48
C VAL A 220 10.09 2.23 -14.72
N LYS A 221 11.14 2.81 -15.30
CA LYS A 221 11.02 3.55 -16.56
C LYS A 221 10.53 2.65 -17.69
N ARG A 222 11.09 1.44 -17.81
CA ARG A 222 10.66 0.45 -18.81
C ARG A 222 9.18 0.11 -18.63
N LEU A 223 8.75 -0.11 -17.39
CA LEU A 223 7.33 -0.35 -17.06
C LEU A 223 6.43 0.77 -17.58
N LEU A 224 6.76 2.03 -17.26
CA LEU A 224 5.95 3.20 -17.65
C LEU A 224 5.99 3.46 -19.16
N SER A 225 7.09 3.12 -19.84
CA SER A 225 7.24 3.31 -21.29
C SER A 225 6.30 2.46 -22.15
N THR A 226 5.61 1.49 -21.55
CA THR A 226 4.60 0.66 -22.22
C THR A 226 3.36 1.44 -22.65
N SER A 227 3.16 2.66 -22.13
CA SER A 227 2.06 3.55 -22.51
C SER A 227 2.52 5.01 -22.55
N THR A 228 2.14 5.72 -23.62
CA THR A 228 2.36 7.17 -23.71
C THR A 228 1.58 7.95 -22.65
N GLU A 229 0.52 7.36 -22.09
CA GLU A 229 -0.28 7.96 -21.01
C GLU A 229 0.51 8.17 -19.71
N PHE A 230 1.68 7.54 -19.56
CA PHE A 230 2.52 7.65 -18.37
C PHE A 230 3.83 8.42 -18.62
N ALA A 231 4.02 8.95 -19.83
CA ALA A 231 5.26 9.63 -20.22
C ALA A 231 5.55 10.90 -19.39
N HIS A 232 4.55 11.47 -18.72
CA HIS A 232 4.70 12.64 -17.84
C HIS A 232 5.19 12.29 -16.43
N ILE A 233 5.19 11.02 -16.05
CA ILE A 233 5.57 10.57 -14.70
C ILE A 233 7.09 10.44 -14.64
N ALA A 234 7.73 11.28 -13.83
CA ALA A 234 9.17 11.18 -13.61
C ALA A 234 9.52 9.94 -12.77
N VAL A 235 10.66 9.32 -13.04
CA VAL A 235 11.23 8.26 -12.20
C VAL A 235 12.56 8.74 -11.64
N SER A 236 12.70 8.73 -10.31
CA SER A 236 13.84 9.32 -9.61
C SER A 236 14.33 8.40 -8.48
N PRO A 237 15.61 8.46 -8.10
CA PRO A 237 16.06 7.75 -6.90
C PRO A 237 15.34 8.29 -5.66
N ILE A 238 15.08 7.38 -4.72
CA ILE A 238 14.61 7.67 -3.37
C ILE A 238 15.76 8.17 -2.48
N GLU A 239 17.01 7.91 -2.85
CA GLU A 239 18.19 8.46 -2.19
C GLU A 239 18.47 9.89 -2.68
N PRO A 240 18.80 10.84 -1.78
CA PRO A 240 19.35 10.66 -0.43
C PRO A 240 18.31 10.63 0.71
N LEU A 241 17.02 10.36 0.43
CA LEU A 241 15.97 10.51 1.44
C LEU A 241 15.99 9.43 2.53
N TYR A 242 16.73 8.35 2.33
CA TYR A 242 16.81 7.21 3.24
C TYR A 242 18.16 6.52 3.05
N LYS A 243 18.98 6.38 4.09
CA LYS A 243 20.07 5.38 4.07
C LYS A 243 19.43 4.04 4.45
N LEU A 244 19.34 3.12 3.50
CA LEU A 244 18.90 1.74 3.74
C LEU A 244 19.99 0.92 4.43
#